data_AF-A0A835V296-F1
#
_entry.id   AF-A0A835V296-F1
#
_cell.length_a   1.000
_cell.length_b   1.000
_cell.length_c   1.000
_cell.angle_alpha   90.00
_cell.angle_beta   90.00
_cell.angle_gamma   90.00
#
_symmetry.space_group_name_H-M   'P 1'
#
loop_
_entity.id
_entity.type
_entity.pdbx_description
1 polymer ?
#
loop_
_entity_poly.entity_id
_entity_poly.type
_entity_poly.pdbx_seq_one_letter_code
_entity_poly.pdbx_strand_id
1 'polypeptide(L)'
;MRNHTSKLAEPEAVKWRNRVSFFPSFLKKKSREDLKQELFEAIASLDRGAEASPEDQERVEQRPKFLRPFGKIYQAFNADTLRAQNMETWPFFNQVTANLVPINSKRVAVKFDTFKIGGLAPGSGRGELEITYLDEEIRISRGDKGNLFVLKMVDPSYRVPT
;
A
#
# COMPACT_ATOMS: atom_id res chain seq x y z
N MET A 1 -34.08 4.99 47.62
CA MET A 1 -32.74 5.21 47.03
C MET A 1 -32.75 4.53 45.66
N ARG A 2 -32.77 5.31 44.56
CA ARG A 2 -32.84 4.77 43.18
C ARG A 2 -31.43 4.81 42.60
N ASN A 3 -30.88 3.64 42.27
CA ASN A 3 -29.59 3.51 41.60
C ASN A 3 -29.72 3.99 40.16
N HIS A 4 -29.00 5.06 39.81
CA HIS A 4 -28.83 5.51 38.43
C HIS A 4 -27.62 4.80 37.84
N THR A 5 -27.86 3.70 37.13
CA THR A 5 -26.86 3.10 36.23
C THR A 5 -26.92 3.88 34.92
N SER A 6 -25.96 4.77 34.68
CA SER A 6 -25.81 5.43 33.38
C SER A 6 -25.39 4.40 32.34
N LYS A 7 -26.30 4.05 31.43
CA LYS A 7 -25.96 3.33 30.19
C LYS A 7 -24.95 4.20 29.42
N LEU A 8 -23.71 3.71 29.29
CA LEU A 8 -22.77 4.21 28.32
C LEU A 8 -23.40 4.01 26.93
N ALA A 9 -23.55 5.09 26.18
CA ALA A 9 -24.03 5.02 24.80
C ALA A 9 -23.02 4.21 23.97
N GLU A 10 -23.48 3.13 23.34
CA GLU A 10 -22.72 2.45 22.30
C GLU A 10 -22.35 3.47 21.21
N PRO A 11 -21.12 3.44 20.67
CA PRO A 11 -20.81 4.24 19.50
C PRO A 11 -21.71 3.77 18.36
N GLU A 12 -22.56 4.68 17.87
CA GLU A 12 -23.39 4.52 16.68
C GLU A 12 -22.56 3.84 15.60
N ALA A 13 -22.92 2.59 15.29
CA ALA A 13 -22.28 1.81 14.26
C ALA A 13 -22.35 2.61 12.95
N VAL A 14 -21.19 3.09 12.49
CA VAL A 14 -21.02 3.77 11.20
C VAL A 14 -21.53 2.80 10.13
N LYS A 15 -22.77 3.01 9.71
CA LYS A 15 -23.39 2.27 8.60
C LYS A 15 -22.58 2.62 7.36
N TRP A 16 -21.65 1.74 7.00
CA TRP A 16 -21.03 1.71 5.69
C TRP A 16 -22.15 1.61 4.67
N ARG A 17 -22.53 2.76 4.08
CA ARG A 17 -23.37 2.79 2.88
C ARG A 17 -22.51 2.18 1.78
N ASN A 18 -22.67 0.89 1.56
CA ASN A 18 -22.19 0.22 0.36
C ASN A 18 -22.90 0.86 -0.85
N ARG A 19 -22.34 1.96 -1.35
CA ARG A 19 -22.57 2.39 -2.72
C ARG A 19 -21.78 1.40 -3.58
N VAL A 20 -22.36 0.23 -3.77
CA VAL A 20 -21.92 -0.66 -4.86
C VAL A 20 -22.25 0.10 -6.13
N SER A 21 -21.25 0.81 -6.66
CA SER A 21 -21.31 1.33 -8.02
C SER A 21 -21.32 0.11 -8.94
N PHE A 22 -22.51 -0.25 -9.41
CA PHE A 22 -22.64 -1.15 -10.55
C PHE A 22 -21.81 -0.56 -11.69
N PHE A 23 -20.73 -1.23 -12.11
CA PHE A 23 -19.97 -0.87 -13.29
C PHE A 23 -20.66 -1.52 -14.51
N PRO A 24 -21.41 -0.79 -15.34
CA PRO A 24 -22.06 -1.37 -16.50
C PRO A 24 -21.07 -1.30 -17.67
N SER A 25 -20.03 -2.14 -17.72
CA SER A 25 -19.02 -2.03 -18.80
C SER A 25 -18.21 -3.30 -19.10
N PHE A 26 -18.81 -4.48 -18.97
CA PHE A 26 -18.14 -5.77 -19.17
C PHE A 26 -17.70 -6.12 -20.62
N LEU A 27 -17.73 -5.22 -21.62
CA LEU A 27 -17.53 -5.59 -23.03
C LEU A 27 -16.71 -4.65 -23.95
N LYS A 28 -15.85 -3.74 -23.46
CA LYS A 28 -14.90 -3.02 -24.34
C LYS A 28 -13.49 -2.93 -23.75
N LYS A 29 -12.46 -3.21 -24.57
CA LYS A 29 -11.07 -2.84 -24.27
C LYS A 29 -10.99 -1.32 -24.18
N LYS A 30 -10.84 -0.78 -22.97
CA LYS A 30 -10.64 0.64 -22.71
C LYS A 30 -9.18 1.03 -22.90
N SER A 31 -8.92 2.25 -23.37
CA SER A 31 -7.55 2.78 -23.42
C SER A 31 -7.05 3.07 -21.99
N ARG A 32 -5.73 3.27 -21.83
CA ARG A 32 -5.15 3.62 -20.52
C ARG A 32 -5.73 4.94 -20.02
N GLU A 33 -5.97 5.88 -20.92
CA GLU A 33 -6.51 7.21 -20.64
C GLU A 33 -7.97 7.12 -20.19
N ASP A 34 -8.79 6.28 -20.82
CA ASP A 34 -10.18 6.05 -20.40
C ASP A 34 -10.25 5.42 -19.00
N LEU A 35 -9.40 4.42 -18.73
CA LEU A 35 -9.33 3.76 -17.42
C LEU A 35 -8.88 4.71 -16.31
N LYS A 36 -7.95 5.62 -16.62
CA LYS A 36 -7.52 6.67 -15.69
C LYS A 36 -8.67 7.59 -15.35
N GLN A 37 -9.41 8.05 -16.35
CA GLN A 37 -10.54 8.97 -16.16
C GLN A 37 -11.66 8.33 -15.34
N GLU A 38 -12.04 7.10 -15.67
CA GLU A 38 -13.04 6.33 -14.92
C GLU A 38 -12.62 6.13 -13.46
N LEU A 39 -11.35 5.81 -13.22
CA LEU A 39 -10.82 5.70 -11.86
C LEU A 39 -10.92 7.04 -11.12
N PHE A 40 -10.53 8.15 -11.75
CA PHE A 40 -10.61 9.48 -11.15
C PHE A 40 -12.04 9.88 -10.80
N GLU A 41 -13.01 9.56 -11.66
CA GLU A 41 -14.43 9.81 -11.40
C GLU A 41 -14.95 8.95 -10.25
N ALA A 42 -14.61 7.65 -10.24
CA ALA A 42 -15.03 6.72 -9.20
C ALA A 42 -14.52 7.14 -7.81
N ILE A 43 -13.30 7.69 -7.74
CA ILE A 43 -12.68 8.15 -6.49
C ILE A 43 -12.88 9.63 -6.21
N ALA A 44 -13.56 10.38 -7.08
CA ALA A 44 -13.67 11.84 -6.97
C ALA A 44 -14.31 12.31 -5.66
N SER A 45 -15.24 11.51 -5.12
CA SER A 45 -15.92 11.76 -3.85
C SER A 45 -15.15 11.31 -2.60
N LEU A 46 -14.04 10.59 -2.79
CA LEU A 46 -13.20 10.15 -1.68
C LEU A 46 -12.28 11.28 -1.24
N ASP A 47 -12.09 11.41 0.08
CA ASP A 47 -11.10 12.31 0.64
C ASP A 47 -9.70 11.87 0.19
N ARG A 48 -9.09 12.67 -0.69
CA ARG A 48 -7.79 12.35 -1.29
C ARG A 48 -6.73 12.65 -0.25
N GLY A 49 -6.35 11.61 0.51
CA GLY A 49 -5.47 11.75 1.66
C GLY A 49 -4.24 12.65 1.45
N ALA A 50 -3.24 12.21 0.69
CA ALA A 50 -2.07 13.05 0.36
C ALA A 50 -2.18 13.54 -1.08
N GLU A 51 -2.02 14.85 -1.26
CA GLU A 51 -1.76 15.45 -2.56
C GLU A 51 -0.26 15.36 -2.86
N ALA A 52 0.09 14.94 -4.07
CA ALA A 52 1.49 14.90 -4.48
C ALA A 52 2.01 16.34 -4.59
N SER A 53 3.05 16.66 -3.82
CA SER A 53 3.67 18.00 -3.90
C SER A 53 4.28 18.23 -5.29
N PRO A 54 4.43 19.48 -5.74
CA PRO A 54 5.16 19.78 -6.97
C PRO A 54 6.55 19.15 -6.99
N GLU A 55 7.23 19.09 -5.84
CA GLU A 55 8.53 18.44 -5.71
C GLU A 55 8.45 16.92 -5.92
N ASP A 56 7.36 16.27 -5.50
CA ASP A 56 7.16 14.83 -5.73
C ASP A 56 6.90 14.52 -7.20
N GLN A 57 6.16 15.38 -7.90
CA GLN A 57 5.94 15.27 -9.34
C GLN A 57 7.26 15.44 -10.09
N GLU A 58 8.03 16.46 -9.73
CA GLU A 58 9.33 16.73 -10.33
C GLU A 58 10.32 15.57 -10.11
N ARG A 59 10.35 14.96 -8.91
CA ARG A 59 11.18 13.76 -8.65
C ARG A 59 10.87 12.59 -9.59
N VAL A 60 9.59 12.39 -9.92
CA VAL A 60 9.17 11.33 -10.85
C VAL A 60 9.63 11.64 -12.27
N GLU A 61 9.55 12.90 -12.68
CA GLU A 61 9.95 13.36 -14.01
C GLU A 61 11.46 13.33 -14.20
N GLN A 62 12.22 13.80 -13.20
CA GLN A 62 13.68 13.90 -13.23
C GLN A 62 14.39 12.55 -13.11
N ARG A 63 13.74 11.49 -12.58
CA ARG A 63 14.37 10.17 -12.43
C ARG A 63 14.72 9.59 -13.81
N PRO A 64 16.02 9.44 -14.16
CA PRO A 64 16.44 8.95 -15.47
C PRO A 64 15.84 7.58 -15.79
N LYS A 65 15.40 7.36 -17.04
CA LYS A 65 14.68 6.14 -17.44
C LYS A 65 15.45 4.85 -17.10
N PHE A 66 16.77 4.87 -17.17
CA PHE A 66 17.62 3.71 -16.86
C PHE A 66 17.79 3.44 -15.35
N LEU A 67 17.43 4.39 -14.48
CA LEU A 67 17.38 4.23 -13.02
C LEU A 67 15.97 3.92 -12.50
N ARG A 68 14.99 3.80 -13.41
CA ARG A 68 13.64 3.33 -13.07
C ARG A 68 13.68 1.80 -13.02
N PRO A 69 13.02 1.18 -12.03
CA PRO A 69 12.94 -0.27 -11.98
C PRO A 69 12.27 -0.79 -13.25
N PHE A 70 12.85 -1.84 -13.83
CA PHE A 70 12.31 -2.52 -15.00
C PHE A 70 11.83 -3.92 -14.60
N GLY A 71 10.61 -4.26 -15.02
CA GLY A 71 9.97 -5.53 -14.67
C GLY A 71 9.04 -5.43 -13.46
N LYS A 72 8.73 -6.59 -12.86
CA LYS A 72 7.79 -6.69 -11.74
C LYS A 72 8.47 -6.24 -10.44
N ILE A 73 7.68 -5.56 -9.60
CA ILE A 73 8.03 -5.22 -8.22
C ILE A 73 7.18 -6.12 -7.34
N TYR A 74 7.82 -6.86 -6.43
CA TYR A 74 7.13 -7.76 -5.51
C TYR A 74 7.23 -7.24 -4.09
N GLN A 75 6.13 -7.37 -3.35
CA GLN A 75 6.07 -6.97 -1.95
C GLN A 75 5.37 -8.06 -1.13
N ALA A 76 6.13 -8.71 -0.26
CA ALA A 76 5.63 -9.74 0.65
C ALA A 76 5.46 -9.17 2.07
N PHE A 77 4.38 -9.56 2.73
CA PHE A 77 4.12 -9.28 4.15
C PHE A 77 3.63 -10.56 4.83
N ASN A 78 4.29 -10.92 5.91
CA ASN A 78 3.90 -12.04 6.77
C ASN A 78 3.52 -11.47 8.15
N ALA A 79 2.24 -11.54 8.47
CA ALA A 79 1.69 -11.00 9.72
C ALA A 79 2.04 -11.87 10.95
N ASP A 80 2.23 -13.17 10.73
CA ASP A 80 2.64 -14.15 11.73
C ASP A 80 4.09 -13.96 12.18
N THR A 81 5.00 -13.70 11.24
CA THR A 81 6.43 -13.49 11.54
C THR A 81 6.81 -12.02 11.70
N LEU A 82 5.89 -11.10 11.42
CA LEU A 82 6.13 -9.66 11.39
C LEU A 82 7.31 -9.28 10.46
N ARG A 83 7.34 -9.90 9.27
CA ARG A 83 8.37 -9.70 8.26
C ARG A 83 7.78 -9.11 6.99
N ALA A 84 8.54 -8.24 6.35
CA ALA A 84 8.25 -7.73 5.03
C ALA A 84 9.46 -7.83 4.11
N GLN A 85 9.19 -7.91 2.82
CA GLN A 85 10.22 -7.88 1.80
C GLN A 85 9.75 -7.14 0.56
N ASN A 86 10.60 -6.28 0.02
CA ASN A 86 10.44 -5.64 -1.27
C ASN A 86 11.51 -6.17 -2.23
N MET A 87 11.13 -6.58 -3.44
CA MET A 87 12.04 -7.10 -4.47
C MET A 87 11.81 -6.40 -5.82
N GLU A 88 12.88 -5.93 -6.43
CA GLU A 88 12.90 -5.39 -7.80
C GLU A 88 13.72 -6.30 -8.73
N THR A 89 13.33 -6.40 -10.00
CA THR A 89 13.83 -7.43 -10.92
C THR A 89 15.06 -7.00 -11.75
N TRP A 90 15.23 -5.72 -12.10
CA TRP A 90 16.34 -5.23 -12.94
C TRP A 90 16.42 -3.67 -12.93
N PRO A 91 17.59 -3.01 -13.13
CA PRO A 91 18.95 -3.53 -13.38
C PRO A 91 19.74 -3.97 -12.15
N PHE A 92 19.23 -3.69 -10.96
CA PHE A 92 19.78 -4.19 -9.71
C PHE A 92 18.68 -5.03 -9.06
N PHE A 93 19.02 -6.25 -8.64
CA PHE A 93 18.13 -7.06 -7.80
C PHE A 93 18.10 -6.43 -6.40
N ASN A 94 17.40 -5.29 -6.29
CA ASN A 94 17.22 -4.60 -5.04
C ASN A 94 16.24 -5.43 -4.21
N GLN A 95 16.78 -6.07 -3.18
CA GLN A 95 16.00 -6.79 -2.20
C GLN A 95 16.20 -6.11 -0.85
N VAL A 96 15.07 -5.78 -0.22
CA VAL A 96 15.05 -5.19 1.11
C VAL A 96 14.14 -6.02 1.98
N THR A 97 14.67 -6.50 3.10
CA THR A 97 13.88 -7.13 4.17
C THR A 97 13.65 -6.14 5.30
N ALA A 98 12.51 -6.27 5.96
CA ALA A 98 12.14 -5.41 7.08
C ALA A 98 11.43 -6.20 8.17
N ASN A 99 11.64 -5.74 9.40
CA ASN A 99 10.80 -6.09 10.54
C ASN A 99 9.62 -5.13 10.62
N LEU A 100 8.48 -5.66 11.06
CA LEU A 100 7.24 -4.93 11.24
C LEU A 100 6.95 -4.79 12.73
N VAL A 101 6.52 -3.60 13.13
CA VAL A 101 6.02 -3.35 14.49
C VAL A 101 4.59 -2.81 14.37
N PRO A 102 3.57 -3.59 14.74
CA PRO A 102 2.18 -3.13 14.69
C PRO A 102 2.00 -1.89 15.56
N ILE A 103 1.44 -0.82 14.97
CA ILE A 103 1.09 0.41 15.69
C ILE A 103 -0.38 0.34 16.10
N ASN A 104 -1.23 -0.09 15.17
CA ASN A 104 -2.66 -0.33 15.38
C ASN A 104 -3.18 -1.32 14.34
N SER A 105 -4.50 -1.52 14.28
CA SER A 105 -5.15 -2.46 13.36
C SER A 105 -4.95 -2.16 11.87
N LYS A 106 -4.51 -0.96 11.49
CA LYS A 106 -4.32 -0.54 10.09
C LYS A 106 -2.89 -0.15 9.75
N ARG A 107 -2.07 0.24 10.73
CA ARG A 107 -0.73 0.79 10.53
C ARG A 107 0.35 -0.06 11.18
N VAL A 108 1.44 -0.22 10.45
CA VAL A 108 2.66 -0.89 10.90
C VAL A 108 3.86 0.03 10.70
N ALA A 109 4.75 0.09 11.69
CA ALA A 109 6.08 0.64 11.49
C ALA A 109 6.93 -0.40 10.76
N VAL A 110 7.70 0.08 9.78
CA VAL A 110 8.58 -0.72 8.94
C VAL A 110 10.02 -0.35 9.28
N LYS A 111 10.78 -1.34 9.76
CA LYS A 111 12.21 -1.21 10.08
C LYS A 111 13.01 -2.04 9.09
N PHE A 112 13.70 -1.38 8.16
CA PHE A 112 14.49 -2.05 7.13
C PHE A 112 15.81 -2.56 7.72
N ASP A 113 16.09 -3.85 7.55
CA ASP A 113 17.25 -4.51 8.13
C ASP A 113 18.46 -4.47 7.19
N THR A 114 18.24 -4.74 5.89
CA THR A 114 19.32 -4.89 4.91
C THR A 114 18.84 -4.44 3.54
N PHE A 115 19.61 -3.57 2.88
CA PHE A 115 19.49 -3.31 1.45
C PHE A 115 20.57 -4.13 0.72
N LYS A 116 20.17 -5.03 -0.16
CA LYS A 116 21.10 -5.64 -1.12
C LYS A 116 21.04 -4.84 -2.41
N ILE A 117 21.93 -3.85 -2.57
CA ILE A 117 22.15 -3.14 -3.83
C ILE A 117 23.57 -3.46 -4.28
N GLY A 118 23.74 -4.33 -5.28
CA GLY A 118 25.04 -4.60 -5.89
C GLY A 118 26.17 -5.12 -4.97
N GLY A 119 25.85 -5.71 -3.80
CA GLY A 119 26.84 -6.24 -2.86
C GLY A 119 27.38 -5.26 -1.80
N LEU A 120 26.91 -4.00 -1.81
CA LEU A 120 27.18 -3.03 -0.75
C LEU A 120 25.92 -2.83 0.08
N ALA A 121 26.01 -3.07 1.39
CA ALA A 121 24.92 -2.84 2.33
C ALA A 121 25.33 -1.79 3.38
N PRO A 122 24.97 -0.51 3.18
CA PRO A 122 24.99 0.42 4.30
C PRO A 122 23.72 1.26 4.32
N GLY A 123 22.74 0.84 5.12
CA GLY A 123 21.59 1.67 5.43
C GLY A 123 20.58 0.93 6.28
N SER A 124 20.22 1.50 7.42
CA SER A 124 18.95 1.18 8.08
C SER A 124 17.96 2.28 7.71
N GLY A 125 16.70 1.90 7.51
CA GLY A 125 15.63 2.83 7.22
C GLY A 125 14.46 2.59 8.15
N ARG A 126 13.68 3.64 8.39
CA ARG A 126 12.38 3.54 9.04
C ARG A 126 11.33 4.16 8.15
N GLY A 127 10.13 3.61 8.22
CA GLY A 127 8.93 4.23 7.66
C GLY A 127 7.68 3.65 8.32
N GLU A 128 6.53 4.13 7.89
CA GLU A 128 5.24 3.55 8.26
C GLU A 128 4.49 3.11 7.01
N LEU A 129 3.66 2.09 7.17
CA LEU A 129 2.77 1.62 6.13
C LEU A 129 1.37 1.42 6.71
N GLU A 130 0.39 2.06 6.09
CA GLU A 130 -1.02 1.76 6.27
C GLU A 130 -1.47 0.76 5.21
N ILE A 131 -2.18 -0.29 5.63
CA ILE A 131 -2.56 -1.39 4.75
C ILE A 131 -4.09 -1.55 4.74
N THR A 132 -4.66 -1.62 3.55
CA THR A 132 -6.06 -1.98 3.32
C THR A 132 -6.15 -3.14 2.35
N TYR A 133 -6.74 -4.25 2.79
CA TYR A 133 -7.10 -5.36 1.92
C TYR A 133 -8.47 -5.08 1.32
N LEU A 134 -8.59 -5.14 0.00
CA LEU A 134 -9.88 -5.04 -0.67
C LEU A 134 -10.55 -6.41 -0.72
N ASP A 135 -9.76 -7.44 -1.00
CA ASP A 135 -10.13 -8.85 -0.98
C ASP A 135 -8.85 -9.71 -0.78
N GLU A 136 -8.95 -11.01 -1.01
CA GLU A 136 -7.83 -11.96 -0.89
C GLU A 136 -6.78 -11.79 -2.02
N GLU A 137 -7.15 -11.16 -3.13
CA GLU A 137 -6.29 -10.96 -4.29
C GLU A 137 -5.71 -9.56 -4.40
N ILE A 138 -6.30 -8.54 -3.78
CA ILE A 138 -5.95 -7.13 -4.01
C ILE A 138 -5.75 -6.40 -2.69
N ARG A 139 -4.60 -5.72 -2.61
CA ARG A 139 -4.24 -4.85 -1.48
C ARG A 139 -3.85 -3.46 -1.97
N ILE A 140 -4.28 -2.46 -1.20
CA ILE A 140 -3.80 -1.09 -1.31
C ILE A 140 -2.98 -0.77 -0.06
N SER A 141 -1.86 -0.06 -0.21
CA SER A 141 -1.04 0.35 0.92
C SER A 141 -0.48 1.75 0.73
N ARG A 142 -0.40 2.52 1.81
CA ARG A 142 0.08 3.90 1.82
C ARG A 142 1.29 4.04 2.73
N GLY A 143 2.40 4.52 2.18
CA GLY A 143 3.60 4.86 2.94
C GLY A 143 3.51 6.26 3.56
N ASP A 144 4.27 6.48 4.63
CA ASP A 144 4.44 7.78 5.29
C ASP A 144 5.03 8.89 4.38
N LYS A 145 5.81 8.51 3.36
CA LYS A 145 6.40 9.43 2.37
C LYS A 145 5.54 9.66 1.12
N GLY A 146 4.22 9.49 1.24
CA GLY A 146 3.28 9.73 0.13
C GLY A 146 3.26 8.62 -0.94
N ASN A 147 3.93 7.48 -0.71
CA ASN A 147 3.90 6.35 -1.63
C ASN A 147 2.53 5.64 -1.57
N LEU A 148 1.99 5.27 -2.73
CA LEU A 148 0.81 4.42 -2.86
C LEU A 148 1.16 3.14 -3.62
N PHE A 149 0.82 2.00 -3.05
CA PHE A 149 0.99 0.69 -3.66
C PHE A 149 -0.38 0.07 -3.93
N VAL A 150 -0.59 -0.40 -5.15
CA VAL A 150 -1.76 -1.21 -5.53
C VAL A 150 -1.21 -2.52 -6.07
N LEU A 151 -1.45 -3.60 -5.33
CA LEU A 151 -0.78 -4.88 -5.57
C LEU A 151 -1.80 -6.01 -5.69
N LYS A 152 -1.55 -6.88 -6.67
CA LYS A 152 -2.25 -8.16 -6.81
C LYS A 152 -1.46 -9.26 -6.11
N MET A 153 -2.15 -10.18 -5.43
CA MET A 153 -1.57 -11.35 -4.81
C MET A 153 -1.04 -12.31 -5.87
N VAL A 154 0.21 -12.72 -5.66
CA VAL A 154 0.92 -13.64 -6.57
C VAL A 154 1.04 -15.03 -5.94
N ASP A 155 1.41 -15.06 -4.66
CA ASP A 155 1.58 -16.31 -3.91
C ASP A 155 1.27 -16.06 -2.42
N PRO A 156 0.13 -16.57 -1.90
CA PRO A 156 -0.23 -16.44 -0.48
C PRO A 156 0.61 -17.34 0.44
N SER A 157 1.29 -18.34 -0.11
CA SER A 157 2.13 -19.27 0.65
C SER A 157 3.55 -18.74 0.90
N TYR A 158 3.96 -17.70 0.18
CA TYR A 158 5.29 -17.12 0.29
C TYR A 158 5.61 -16.70 1.73
N ARG A 159 6.84 -17.00 2.15
CA ARG A 159 7.38 -16.62 3.45
C ARG A 159 8.67 -15.84 3.27
N VAL A 160 8.72 -14.63 3.83
CA VAL A 160 9.91 -13.80 3.89
C VAL A 160 10.95 -14.53 4.75
N PRO A 161 12.17 -14.75 4.24
CA PRO A 161 13.24 -15.36 5.00
C PRO A 161 13.54 -14.58 6.28
N THR A 162 13.74 -15.33 7.36
CA THR A 162 14.31 -14.83 8.62
C THR A 162 15.77 -14.50 8.46
#